data_AF-A0A9P4Q7N1-F1
#
_entry.id   AF-A0A9P4Q7N1-F1
#
_cell.length_a   1.000
_cell.length_b   1.000
_cell.length_c   1.000
_cell.angle_alpha   90.00
_cell.angle_beta   90.00
_cell.angle_gamma   90.00
#
_symmetry.space_group_name_H-M   'P 1'
#
loop_
_entity.id
_entity.type
_entity.pdbx_description
1 polymer ?
#
loop_
_entity_poly.entity_id
_entity_poly.type
_entity_poly.pdbx_seq_one_letter_code
_entity_poly.pdbx_strand_id
1 'polypeptide(L)'
;MAALLLVTGLAACAVASPVSSPASNMILKRDVRPQVAGTPQVIANVTDPAVTRDSCASVKIGARALWTCRDTEPYYDGSGHLPLITNTAGWTDFSADGSVAITSSSNPVGAGSDGSNPILLMYGGNPTSTPAFYPVLSDECPDSGACSDGSRYAIWPDSPTLITSDSVASSGSATGYTWIAKAHISGLTALDRNPAHTLYKLTYTATGDSNALPSVAVVDENFWAEGEIGYGRYGGLVQDGYAYLYGQTDPDNKGTALARVPVDRVENKSEYRYFVSGAWTDQQPAITDSDAIISNAGAGGQGTFYYSEHFQSYIWIGQGNYNHANFLITTAPAPEGPWIEPYDLYQGANGDNGIAGGYTLTANPALLKDPSENAIYLSWTQQFDGNTYGAYVTPLVYLQFQ
;
A
#
# COMPACT_ATOMS: atom_id res chain seq x y z
N MET A 1 86.84 -25.82 -19.58
CA MET A 1 86.25 -24.61 -20.20
C MET A 1 85.16 -25.09 -21.14
N ALA A 2 83.89 -24.70 -21.11
CA ALA A 2 83.06 -23.95 -20.17
C ALA A 2 81.61 -24.41 -20.48
N ALA A 3 80.95 -25.02 -19.50
CA ALA A 3 79.74 -24.51 -18.84
C ALA A 3 78.44 -24.63 -19.67
N LEU A 4 77.76 -25.76 -19.44
CA LEU A 4 76.39 -26.07 -19.84
C LEU A 4 75.44 -25.48 -18.77
N LEU A 5 74.59 -24.51 -19.13
CA LEU A 5 73.59 -23.92 -18.23
C LEU A 5 72.27 -24.67 -18.36
N LEU A 6 71.96 -25.49 -17.35
CA LEU A 6 70.61 -25.98 -17.08
C LEU A 6 69.77 -24.85 -16.48
N VAL A 7 68.64 -24.54 -17.08
CA VAL A 7 67.60 -23.68 -16.48
C VAL A 7 66.52 -24.60 -15.92
N THR A 8 66.49 -24.73 -14.60
CA THR A 8 65.41 -25.37 -13.84
C THR A 8 64.34 -24.33 -13.52
N GLY A 9 63.19 -24.39 -14.20
CA GLY A 9 62.00 -23.61 -13.86
C GLY A 9 61.20 -24.32 -12.76
N LEU A 10 61.12 -23.71 -11.58
CA LEU A 10 60.29 -24.16 -10.47
C LEU A 10 58.80 -24.08 -10.83
N ALA A 11 58.09 -25.19 -10.66
CA ALA A 11 56.64 -25.20 -10.54
C ALA A 11 56.25 -24.70 -9.14
N ALA A 12 55.61 -23.53 -9.06
CA ALA A 12 54.99 -23.06 -7.84
C ALA A 12 53.62 -23.74 -7.68
N CYS A 13 53.55 -24.76 -6.82
CA CYS A 13 52.27 -25.26 -6.31
C CYS A 13 51.68 -24.20 -5.37
N ALA A 14 50.74 -23.40 -5.86
CA ALA A 14 49.90 -22.58 -5.01
C ALA A 14 48.95 -23.49 -4.24
N VAL A 15 49.25 -23.72 -2.96
CA VAL A 15 48.32 -24.38 -2.03
C VAL A 15 47.23 -23.34 -1.73
N ALA A 16 46.10 -23.44 -2.41
CA ALA A 16 44.93 -22.66 -2.05
C ALA A 16 44.46 -23.13 -0.67
N SER A 17 44.66 -22.28 0.34
CA SER A 17 44.01 -22.46 1.63
C SER A 17 42.49 -22.41 1.41
N PRO A 18 41.70 -23.33 2.01
CA PRO A 18 40.27 -23.18 2.00
C PRO A 18 39.94 -21.89 2.75
N VAL A 19 39.45 -20.89 2.03
CA VAL A 19 38.78 -19.76 2.65
C VAL A 19 37.53 -20.34 3.29
N SER A 20 37.61 -20.62 4.59
CA SER A 20 36.43 -20.85 5.41
C SER A 20 35.56 -19.61 5.27
N SER A 21 34.50 -19.71 4.46
CA SER A 21 33.41 -18.74 4.53
C SER A 21 33.02 -18.66 6.00
N PRO A 22 32.96 -17.47 6.62
CA PRO A 22 32.39 -17.37 7.94
C PRO A 22 30.99 -17.96 7.80
N ALA A 23 30.69 -19.00 8.57
CA ALA A 23 29.35 -19.50 8.70
C ALA A 23 28.50 -18.27 9.03
N SER A 24 27.63 -17.86 8.09
CA SER A 24 26.59 -16.90 8.39
C SER A 24 25.87 -17.50 9.58
N ASN A 25 26.05 -16.88 10.75
CA ASN A 25 25.16 -17.09 11.86
C ASN A 25 23.79 -16.73 11.30
N MET A 26 23.03 -17.73 10.87
CA MET A 26 21.58 -17.60 10.72
C MET A 26 21.11 -17.26 12.11
N ILE A 27 21.02 -15.96 12.39
CA ILE A 27 20.17 -15.46 13.45
C ILE A 27 18.79 -15.96 13.03
N LEU A 28 18.33 -17.04 13.67
CA LEU A 28 16.93 -17.46 13.60
C LEU A 28 16.13 -16.25 14.08
N LYS A 29 15.64 -15.44 13.13
CA LYS A 29 14.73 -14.34 13.42
C LYS A 29 13.53 -14.99 14.09
N ARG A 30 13.38 -14.69 15.38
CA ARG A 30 12.34 -15.24 16.26
C ARG A 30 10.96 -14.84 15.73
N ASP A 31 10.00 -15.75 15.79
CA ASP A 31 8.59 -15.42 15.54
C ASP A 31 8.15 -14.29 16.49
N VAL A 32 7.72 -13.17 15.92
CA VAL A 32 7.23 -12.01 16.67
C VAL A 32 5.71 -12.04 16.67
N ARG A 33 5.09 -11.90 17.83
CA ARG A 33 3.63 -11.77 17.98
C ARG A 33 3.30 -10.46 18.70
N PRO A 34 3.27 -9.32 18.00
CA PRO A 34 2.94 -8.02 18.61
C PRO A 34 1.60 -8.11 19.34
N GLN A 35 1.57 -7.59 20.58
CA GLN A 35 0.37 -7.49 21.39
C GLN A 35 0.07 -6.03 21.66
N VAL A 36 -1.20 -5.66 21.63
CA VAL A 36 -1.63 -4.29 21.91
C VAL A 36 -1.36 -3.94 23.38
N ALA A 37 -0.76 -2.78 23.61
CA ALA A 37 -0.64 -2.18 24.93
C ALA A 37 -1.86 -1.28 25.21
N GLY A 38 -2.45 -1.45 26.39
CA GLY A 38 -3.59 -0.64 26.83
C GLY A 38 -4.84 -0.81 25.95
N THR A 39 -5.67 0.22 25.92
CA THR A 39 -6.91 0.26 25.12
C THR A 39 -6.77 1.31 24.02
N PRO A 40 -6.63 0.90 22.74
CA PRO A 40 -6.53 1.86 21.63
C PRO A 40 -7.71 2.81 21.59
N GLN A 41 -7.45 4.08 21.28
CA GLN A 41 -8.47 5.11 21.14
C GLN A 41 -8.41 5.71 19.74
N VAL A 42 -9.57 6.08 19.20
CA VAL A 42 -9.64 6.95 18.02
C VAL A 42 -9.13 8.32 18.44
N ILE A 43 -8.11 8.81 17.75
CA ILE A 43 -7.44 10.07 18.09
C ILE A 43 -7.84 11.22 17.17
N ALA A 44 -8.36 10.91 15.97
CA ALA A 44 -8.80 11.87 14.97
C ALA A 44 -9.63 11.19 13.87
N ASN A 45 -10.30 11.99 13.03
CA ASN A 45 -10.70 11.57 11.69
C ASN A 45 -9.69 12.12 10.66
N VAL A 46 -9.25 11.30 9.72
CA VAL A 46 -8.47 11.78 8.57
C VAL A 46 -9.45 12.29 7.51
N THR A 47 -9.42 13.57 7.17
CA THR A 47 -10.47 14.14 6.30
C THR A 47 -10.06 15.44 5.62
N ASP A 48 -10.64 15.69 4.45
CA ASP A 48 -10.80 17.01 3.84
C ASP A 48 -12.28 17.40 4.01
N PRO A 49 -12.65 18.37 4.85
CA PRO A 49 -14.05 18.67 5.13
C PRO A 49 -14.89 19.04 3.89
N ALA A 50 -14.29 19.46 2.78
CA ALA A 50 -15.01 19.82 1.55
C ALA A 50 -15.42 18.62 0.68
N VAL A 51 -14.88 17.42 0.95
CA VAL A 51 -15.19 16.20 0.19
C VAL A 51 -15.28 14.99 1.11
N THR A 52 -16.07 13.99 0.73
CA THR A 52 -16.05 12.69 1.40
C THR A 52 -15.30 11.69 0.54
N ARG A 53 -14.33 10.98 1.13
CA ARG A 53 -13.43 10.08 0.42
C ARG A 53 -13.60 8.65 0.92
N ASP A 54 -13.72 7.74 -0.02
CA ASP A 54 -13.78 6.32 0.21
C ASP A 54 -12.37 5.70 0.15
N SER A 55 -12.04 4.85 1.12
CA SER A 55 -10.93 3.89 1.01
C SER A 55 -9.57 4.54 0.76
N CYS A 56 -9.04 5.24 1.77
CA CYS A 56 -7.75 5.93 1.69
C CYS A 56 -6.60 5.11 2.27
N ALA A 57 -5.42 5.23 1.64
CA ALA A 57 -4.16 4.68 2.11
C ALA A 57 -3.05 5.73 2.01
N SER A 58 -2.08 5.69 2.94
CA SER A 58 -1.03 6.73 3.02
C SER A 58 0.37 6.21 2.70
N VAL A 59 1.19 7.11 2.14
CA VAL A 59 2.64 6.95 2.03
C VAL A 59 3.38 8.23 2.42
N LYS A 60 4.58 8.11 2.98
CA LYS A 60 5.39 9.26 3.38
C LYS A 60 6.20 9.76 2.19
N ILE A 61 6.11 11.05 1.90
CA ILE A 61 6.96 11.75 0.94
C ILE A 61 7.55 12.95 1.66
N GLY A 62 8.75 12.75 2.22
CA GLY A 62 9.47 13.78 2.95
C GLY A 62 8.81 14.11 4.28
N ALA A 63 8.49 15.39 4.48
CA ALA A 63 7.86 15.89 5.70
C ALA A 63 6.33 15.86 5.66
N ARG A 64 5.73 15.09 4.74
CA ARG A 64 4.28 14.97 4.54
C ARG A 64 3.87 13.55 4.22
N ALA A 65 2.60 13.22 4.45
CA ALA A 65 2.00 11.99 4.01
C ALA A 65 1.05 12.26 2.85
N LEU A 66 1.23 11.54 1.74
CA LEU A 66 0.28 11.51 0.63
C LEU A 66 -0.75 10.43 0.91
N TRP A 67 -2.01 10.81 0.89
CA TRP A 67 -3.15 9.91 0.88
C TRP A 67 -3.63 9.75 -0.55
N THR A 68 -3.81 8.50 -0.99
CA THR A 68 -4.56 8.18 -2.21
C THR A 68 -5.81 7.44 -1.82
N CYS A 69 -6.95 7.86 -2.35
CA CYS A 69 -8.26 7.34 -2.03
C CYS A 69 -8.90 6.77 -3.30
N ARG A 70 -9.90 5.90 -3.11
CA ARG A 70 -10.77 5.44 -4.19
C ARG A 70 -11.78 6.55 -4.53
N ASP A 71 -13.06 6.29 -4.36
CA ASP A 71 -14.11 7.19 -4.80
C ASP A 71 -14.20 8.44 -3.92
N THR A 72 -14.60 9.56 -4.50
CA THR A 72 -14.72 10.84 -3.80
C THR A 72 -15.97 11.57 -4.25
N GLU A 73 -16.67 12.19 -3.32
CA GLU A 73 -17.85 13.01 -3.59
C GLU A 73 -17.65 14.41 -3.01
N PRO A 74 -18.02 15.49 -3.74
CA PRO A 74 -18.22 16.81 -3.13
C PRO A 74 -19.11 16.72 -1.90
N TYR A 75 -18.71 17.36 -0.80
CA TYR A 75 -19.49 17.37 0.44
C TYR A 75 -19.99 18.77 0.75
N TYR A 76 -21.31 18.93 0.77
CA TYR A 76 -21.98 20.17 1.14
C TYR A 76 -23.39 19.89 1.64
N ASP A 77 -23.96 20.82 2.41
CA ASP A 77 -25.29 20.69 3.02
C ASP A 77 -25.49 19.40 3.86
N GLY A 78 -24.41 18.85 4.41
CA GLY A 78 -24.44 17.69 5.30
C GLY A 78 -24.35 16.32 4.60
N SER A 79 -24.17 16.27 3.28
CA SER A 79 -24.06 15.02 2.52
C SER A 79 -23.05 15.11 1.38
N GLY A 80 -22.58 13.94 0.93
CA GLY A 80 -21.89 13.73 -0.34
C GLY A 80 -22.86 13.86 -1.51
N HIS A 81 -22.36 14.33 -2.65
CA HIS A 81 -23.15 14.56 -3.85
C HIS A 81 -22.47 13.97 -5.09
N LEU A 82 -23.28 13.54 -6.04
CA LEU A 82 -22.81 13.14 -7.37
C LEU A 82 -22.57 14.37 -8.27
N PRO A 83 -21.75 14.25 -9.33
CA PRO A 83 -21.03 13.04 -9.75
C PRO A 83 -19.87 12.69 -8.83
N LEU A 84 -19.61 11.39 -8.76
CA LEU A 84 -18.41 10.84 -8.14
C LEU A 84 -17.17 11.30 -8.93
N ILE A 85 -16.09 11.59 -8.22
CA ILE A 85 -14.74 11.69 -8.78
C ILE A 85 -14.02 10.38 -8.48
N THR A 86 -13.62 9.66 -9.51
CA THR A 86 -12.82 8.45 -9.30
C THR A 86 -11.40 8.82 -8.90
N ASN A 87 -10.93 8.20 -7.82
CA ASN A 87 -9.58 8.30 -7.26
C ASN A 87 -9.04 9.73 -7.07
N THR A 88 -8.82 10.10 -5.82
CA THR A 88 -8.28 11.41 -5.46
C THR A 88 -7.07 11.25 -4.54
N ALA A 89 -6.32 12.34 -4.38
CA ALA A 89 -5.19 12.38 -3.47
C ALA A 89 -5.22 13.64 -2.61
N GLY A 90 -4.53 13.59 -1.47
CA GLY A 90 -4.39 14.73 -0.56
C GLY A 90 -3.17 14.57 0.33
N TRP A 91 -2.60 15.70 0.73
CA TRP A 91 -1.51 15.78 1.69
C TRP A 91 -2.03 15.89 3.11
N THR A 92 -1.25 15.37 4.04
CA THR A 92 -1.32 15.68 5.46
C THR A 92 0.06 16.08 5.94
N ASP A 93 0.11 17.00 6.90
CA ASP A 93 1.35 17.49 7.48
C ASP A 93 1.73 16.77 8.78
N PHE A 94 3.02 16.89 9.09
CA PHE A 94 3.58 16.55 10.40
C PHE A 94 3.84 17.84 11.19
N SER A 95 3.69 17.74 12.50
CA SER A 95 4.10 18.75 13.47
C SER A 95 5.63 18.90 13.48
N ALA A 96 6.12 19.99 14.06
CA ALA A 96 7.55 20.26 14.18
C ALA A 96 8.33 19.17 14.96
N ASP A 97 7.65 18.42 15.81
CA ASP A 97 8.23 17.29 16.54
C ASP A 97 8.20 15.97 15.74
N GLY A 98 7.69 15.98 14.51
CA GLY A 98 7.58 14.83 13.62
C GLY A 98 6.34 13.94 13.84
N SER A 99 5.47 14.25 14.81
CA SER A 99 4.17 13.58 14.94
C SER A 99 3.18 14.08 13.88
N VAL A 100 2.11 13.34 13.61
CA VAL A 100 1.04 13.82 12.71
C VAL A 100 0.39 15.11 13.24
N ALA A 101 0.12 16.08 12.36
CA ALA A 101 -0.42 17.38 12.74
C ALA A 101 -1.95 17.34 12.98
N ILE A 102 -2.37 16.70 14.07
CA ILE A 102 -3.79 16.65 14.46
C ILE A 102 -4.22 18.00 15.04
N THR A 103 -5.32 18.53 14.53
CA THR A 103 -5.94 19.78 15.00
C THR A 103 -7.25 19.48 15.72
N SER A 104 -7.48 20.09 16.88
CA SER A 104 -8.63 19.81 17.75
C SER A 104 -9.54 21.02 18.00
N SER A 105 -9.32 22.13 17.31
CA SER A 105 -10.16 23.32 17.46
C SER A 105 -10.12 24.18 16.20
N SER A 106 -11.22 24.88 15.93
CA SER A 106 -11.38 25.75 14.75
C SER A 106 -11.18 25.00 13.43
N ASN A 107 -11.56 23.73 13.40
CA ASN A 107 -11.49 22.91 12.20
C ASN A 107 -12.58 23.36 11.21
N PRO A 108 -12.36 23.25 9.90
CA PRO A 108 -13.43 23.45 8.94
C PRO A 108 -14.53 22.40 9.16
N VAL A 109 -15.79 22.84 9.18
CA VAL A 109 -16.95 21.95 9.34
C VAL A 109 -17.25 21.28 8.00
N GLY A 110 -17.48 19.97 8.01
CA GLY A 110 -17.77 19.20 6.80
C GLY A 110 -17.66 17.69 7.01
N ALA A 111 -17.25 16.97 5.97
CA ALA A 111 -17.08 15.52 6.04
C ALA A 111 -16.09 15.14 7.16
N GLY A 112 -16.49 14.26 8.06
CA GLY A 112 -15.68 13.81 9.21
C GLY A 112 -15.32 14.90 10.22
N SER A 113 -15.84 16.13 10.12
CA SER A 113 -15.55 17.21 11.06
C SER A 113 -16.77 18.06 11.46
N ASP A 114 -16.98 18.21 12.76
CA ASP A 114 -17.97 19.12 13.36
C ASP A 114 -17.38 20.49 13.75
N GLY A 115 -16.10 20.73 13.41
CA GLY A 115 -15.35 21.94 13.74
C GLY A 115 -14.68 21.93 15.13
N SER A 116 -15.04 20.97 15.99
CA SER A 116 -14.52 20.80 17.35
C SER A 116 -13.86 19.46 17.60
N ASN A 117 -14.22 18.41 16.85
CA ASN A 117 -13.59 17.10 16.94
C ASN A 117 -12.16 17.13 16.36
N PRO A 118 -11.24 16.31 16.88
CA PRO A 118 -9.90 16.18 16.31
C PRO A 118 -9.93 15.66 14.88
N ILE A 119 -9.18 16.31 13.98
CA ILE A 119 -8.96 15.84 12.62
C ILE A 119 -7.47 15.81 12.26
N LEU A 120 -7.13 14.89 11.38
CA LEU A 120 -5.91 14.93 10.61
C LEU A 120 -6.28 15.45 9.21
N LEU A 121 -6.01 16.74 8.98
CA LEU A 121 -6.48 17.42 7.77
C LEU A 121 -5.79 16.85 6.52
N MET A 122 -6.59 16.43 5.55
CA MET A 122 -6.17 16.24 4.18
C MET A 122 -6.38 17.54 3.40
N TYR A 123 -5.41 17.91 2.57
CA TYR A 123 -5.48 19.11 1.74
C TYR A 123 -4.74 18.91 0.41
N GLY A 124 -4.79 19.91 -0.47
CA GLY A 124 -4.07 19.89 -1.74
C GLY A 124 -4.89 19.36 -2.92
N GLY A 125 -4.48 19.78 -4.12
CA GLY A 125 -5.31 19.68 -5.31
C GLY A 125 -6.60 20.51 -5.20
N ASN A 126 -7.54 20.22 -6.09
CA ASN A 126 -8.93 20.68 -5.96
C ASN A 126 -9.83 19.53 -6.41
N PRO A 127 -10.14 18.57 -5.51
CA PRO A 127 -10.71 17.28 -5.88
C PRO A 127 -12.02 17.39 -6.67
N THR A 128 -12.75 18.51 -6.56
CA THR A 128 -14.03 18.73 -7.26
C THR A 128 -13.90 19.38 -8.64
N SER A 129 -12.70 19.79 -9.03
CA SER A 129 -12.44 20.40 -10.36
C SER A 129 -11.17 19.89 -11.05
N THR A 130 -10.35 19.08 -10.36
CA THR A 130 -9.22 18.38 -10.96
C THR A 130 -9.67 17.03 -11.54
N PRO A 131 -9.04 16.56 -12.62
CA PRO A 131 -9.24 15.20 -13.10
C PRO A 131 -8.83 14.17 -12.02
N ALA A 132 -9.25 12.91 -12.23
CA ALA A 132 -8.81 11.77 -11.44
C ALA A 132 -7.28 11.77 -11.23
N PHE A 133 -6.82 11.42 -10.03
CA PHE A 133 -5.40 11.49 -9.68
C PHE A 133 -4.56 10.48 -10.49
N TYR A 134 -5.01 9.25 -10.55
CA TYR A 134 -4.68 8.22 -11.53
C TYR A 134 -5.62 8.41 -12.73
N PRO A 135 -5.09 8.82 -13.90
CA PRO A 135 -5.90 9.11 -15.06
C PRO A 135 -6.76 7.92 -15.49
N VAL A 136 -8.03 8.17 -15.78
CA VAL A 136 -8.91 7.18 -16.43
C VAL A 136 -8.49 7.02 -17.89
N LEU A 137 -8.29 5.78 -18.33
CA LEU A 137 -7.83 5.48 -19.69
C LEU A 137 -8.98 5.62 -20.70
N SER A 138 -8.61 5.76 -21.97
CA SER A 138 -9.60 5.99 -23.05
C SER A 138 -10.57 4.83 -23.27
N ASP A 139 -10.19 3.61 -22.87
CA ASP A 139 -11.02 2.40 -22.93
C ASP A 139 -11.75 2.10 -21.62
N GLU A 140 -11.61 2.96 -20.61
CA GLU A 140 -12.22 2.80 -19.28
C GLU A 140 -13.43 3.72 -19.07
N CYS A 141 -14.01 4.30 -20.13
CA CYS A 141 -15.12 5.25 -20.08
C CYS A 141 -14.77 6.59 -19.36
N PRO A 142 -14.97 7.76 -20.00
CA PRO A 142 -14.36 9.02 -19.57
C PRO A 142 -14.92 9.62 -18.27
N ASP A 143 -16.20 9.37 -17.95
CA ASP A 143 -16.92 10.05 -16.85
C ASP A 143 -16.72 9.31 -15.52
N SER A 144 -15.52 9.42 -14.92
CA SER A 144 -15.14 8.69 -13.69
C SER A 144 -15.31 7.16 -13.82
N GLY A 145 -15.09 6.66 -15.04
CA GLY A 145 -15.26 5.26 -15.39
C GLY A 145 -16.67 4.85 -15.78
N ALA A 146 -17.66 5.74 -15.71
CA ALA A 146 -19.07 5.40 -15.97
C ALA A 146 -19.32 5.17 -17.48
N CYS A 147 -19.85 4.01 -17.82
CA CYS A 147 -20.13 3.60 -19.19
C CYS A 147 -21.60 3.79 -19.55
N SER A 148 -21.89 3.92 -20.86
CA SER A 148 -23.25 4.18 -21.36
C SER A 148 -24.25 3.04 -21.13
N ASP A 149 -23.75 1.84 -20.84
CA ASP A 149 -24.55 0.66 -20.52
C ASP A 149 -24.87 0.54 -19.02
N GLY A 150 -24.44 1.50 -18.20
CA GLY A 150 -24.63 1.53 -16.76
C GLY A 150 -23.58 0.76 -15.96
N SER A 151 -22.62 0.12 -16.63
CA SER A 151 -21.42 -0.43 -15.98
C SER A 151 -20.40 0.67 -15.68
N ARG A 152 -19.32 0.32 -14.98
CA ARG A 152 -18.25 1.25 -14.61
C ARG A 152 -16.89 0.57 -14.59
N TYR A 153 -15.85 1.25 -15.03
CA TYR A 153 -14.46 0.90 -14.68
C TYR A 153 -14.06 1.63 -13.40
N ALA A 154 -13.86 0.86 -12.32
CA ALA A 154 -13.48 1.41 -11.04
C ALA A 154 -11.96 1.49 -10.91
N ILE A 155 -11.44 2.72 -10.91
CA ILE A 155 -10.00 2.98 -10.85
C ILE A 155 -9.58 3.05 -9.38
N TRP A 156 -9.52 1.90 -8.72
CA TRP A 156 -9.34 1.81 -7.27
C TRP A 156 -7.88 1.49 -6.88
N PRO A 157 -7.15 2.44 -6.26
CA PRO A 157 -5.85 2.14 -5.66
C PRO A 157 -6.06 1.29 -4.40
N ASP A 158 -5.93 -0.02 -4.54
CA ASP A 158 -6.19 -0.99 -3.46
C ASP A 158 -5.05 -1.11 -2.44
N SER A 159 -3.93 -0.44 -2.66
CA SER A 159 -2.78 -0.42 -1.76
C SER A 159 -2.13 0.97 -1.75
N PRO A 160 -1.37 1.32 -0.70
CA PRO A 160 -0.57 2.54 -0.72
C PRO A 160 0.39 2.55 -1.92
N THR A 161 0.62 3.73 -2.51
CA THR A 161 1.67 3.90 -3.54
C THR A 161 3.02 3.42 -3.01
N LEU A 162 3.70 2.58 -3.77
CA LEU A 162 5.01 2.08 -3.41
C LEU A 162 6.10 3.09 -3.79
N ILE A 163 6.69 3.78 -2.82
CA ILE A 163 7.83 4.69 -3.07
C ILE A 163 9.11 3.86 -3.24
N THR A 164 9.78 4.02 -4.38
CA THR A 164 10.95 3.20 -4.76
C THR A 164 12.24 4.00 -4.84
N SER A 165 12.13 5.33 -4.91
CA SER A 165 13.26 6.22 -4.72
C SER A 165 12.88 7.29 -3.72
N ASP A 166 13.54 7.27 -2.58
CA ASP A 166 13.52 8.37 -1.62
C ASP A 166 14.84 9.14 -1.75
N SER A 167 14.88 10.07 -2.70
CA SER A 167 15.85 11.19 -2.67
C SER A 167 15.30 12.36 -1.84
N VAL A 168 14.24 12.13 -1.06
CA VAL A 168 13.46 13.17 -0.39
C VAL A 168 14.27 13.82 0.72
N ALA A 169 15.15 13.07 1.38
CA ALA A 169 16.09 13.61 2.38
C ALA A 169 17.05 14.68 1.83
N SER A 170 17.32 14.74 0.52
CA SER A 170 18.27 15.69 -0.08
C SER A 170 17.67 16.65 -1.11
N SER A 171 16.59 16.25 -1.79
CA SER A 171 16.03 16.99 -2.93
C SER A 171 14.53 17.26 -2.84
N GLY A 172 13.83 16.71 -1.83
CA GLY A 172 12.37 16.81 -1.75
C GLY A 172 11.62 16.07 -2.87
N SER A 173 12.30 15.21 -3.65
CA SER A 173 11.71 14.50 -4.79
C SER A 173 11.54 13.00 -4.52
N ALA A 174 10.44 12.43 -5.00
CA ALA A 174 10.10 11.03 -4.86
C ALA A 174 9.58 10.43 -6.18
N THR A 175 9.85 9.14 -6.37
CA THR A 175 9.23 8.32 -7.41
C THR A 175 8.53 7.15 -6.74
N GLY A 176 7.32 6.84 -7.17
CA GLY A 176 6.59 5.67 -6.72
C GLY A 176 5.74 5.06 -7.80
N TYR A 177 5.18 3.89 -7.50
CA TYR A 177 4.39 3.11 -8.44
C TYR A 177 3.15 2.51 -7.78
N THR A 178 2.07 2.39 -8.55
CA THR A 178 0.83 1.77 -8.14
C THR A 178 0.32 0.87 -9.28
N TRP A 179 -0.17 -0.32 -8.93
CA TRP A 179 -0.81 -1.25 -9.86
C TRP A 179 -2.31 -1.26 -9.60
N ILE A 180 -3.10 -0.78 -10.54
CA ILE A 180 -4.56 -0.65 -10.40
C ILE A 180 -5.21 -1.62 -11.37
N ALA A 181 -6.15 -2.44 -10.87
CA ALA A 181 -6.94 -3.32 -11.71
C ALA A 181 -7.88 -2.50 -12.60
N LYS A 182 -8.05 -2.93 -13.85
CA LYS A 182 -9.10 -2.44 -14.76
C LYS A 182 -10.45 -3.04 -14.35
N ALA A 183 -10.92 -2.72 -13.15
CA ALA A 183 -12.06 -3.38 -12.52
C ALA A 183 -13.38 -2.95 -13.18
N HIS A 184 -13.86 -3.74 -14.15
CA HIS A 184 -15.17 -3.54 -14.76
C HIS A 184 -16.28 -4.08 -13.86
N ILE A 185 -17.21 -3.22 -13.44
CA ILE A 185 -18.26 -3.54 -12.47
C ILE A 185 -19.64 -3.11 -12.94
N SER A 186 -20.68 -3.83 -12.49
CA SER A 186 -22.08 -3.39 -12.52
C SER A 186 -22.60 -3.36 -11.09
N GLY A 187 -22.84 -2.17 -10.55
CA GLY A 187 -22.99 -1.99 -9.11
C GLY A 187 -21.68 -2.35 -8.40
N LEU A 188 -21.71 -3.30 -7.45
CA LEU A 188 -20.52 -3.84 -6.78
C LEU A 188 -20.12 -5.24 -7.30
N THR A 189 -20.73 -5.70 -8.39
CA THR A 189 -20.42 -7.00 -9.00
C THR A 189 -19.37 -6.83 -10.09
N ALA A 190 -18.25 -7.55 -9.96
CA ALA A 190 -17.26 -7.63 -11.02
C ALA A 190 -17.82 -8.34 -12.25
N LEU A 191 -17.63 -7.74 -13.42
CA LEU A 191 -17.97 -8.29 -14.73
C LEU A 191 -16.78 -9.08 -15.30
N ASP A 192 -15.57 -8.57 -15.07
CA ASP A 192 -14.32 -9.24 -15.41
C ASP A 192 -13.75 -9.93 -14.17
N ARG A 193 -13.55 -11.25 -14.28
CA ARG A 193 -13.10 -12.06 -13.13
C ARG A 193 -11.65 -11.80 -12.76
N ASN A 194 -10.78 -11.66 -13.77
CA ASN A 194 -9.33 -11.51 -13.61
C ASN A 194 -8.84 -10.37 -14.51
N PRO A 195 -9.21 -9.11 -14.23
CA PRO A 195 -8.91 -7.99 -15.11
C PRO A 195 -7.39 -7.78 -15.26
N ALA A 196 -7.00 -7.14 -16.36
CA ALA A 196 -5.65 -6.60 -16.49
C ALA A 196 -5.38 -5.51 -15.44
N HIS A 197 -4.11 -5.18 -15.23
CA HIS A 197 -3.69 -4.14 -14.29
C HIS A 197 -2.79 -3.12 -14.98
N THR A 198 -3.13 -1.85 -14.82
CA THR A 198 -2.32 -0.72 -15.28
C THR A 198 -1.25 -0.39 -14.24
N LEU A 199 -0.02 -0.19 -14.72
CA LEU A 199 1.07 0.37 -13.92
C LEU A 199 1.09 1.89 -14.08
N TYR A 200 0.89 2.59 -12.97
CA TYR A 200 1.04 4.04 -12.87
C TYR A 200 2.36 4.40 -12.19
N LYS A 201 3.00 5.45 -12.69
CA LYS A 201 4.17 6.08 -12.08
C LYS A 201 3.79 7.42 -11.47
N LEU A 202 4.08 7.57 -10.20
CA LEU A 202 4.01 8.81 -9.46
C LEU A 202 5.40 9.47 -9.45
N THR A 203 5.47 10.75 -9.80
CA THR A 203 6.67 11.58 -9.65
C THR A 203 6.32 12.84 -8.88
N TYR A 204 7.08 13.11 -7.83
CA TYR A 204 6.97 14.32 -7.04
C TYR A 204 8.30 15.06 -7.03
N THR A 205 8.24 16.36 -7.20
CA THR A 205 9.34 17.29 -6.98
C THR A 205 8.82 18.38 -6.07
N ALA A 206 9.51 18.66 -4.96
CA ALA A 206 9.11 19.70 -4.05
C ALA A 206 8.95 21.05 -4.78
N THR A 207 7.80 21.69 -4.60
CA THR A 207 7.51 23.01 -5.14
C THR A 207 7.20 23.99 -4.01
N GLY A 208 7.14 25.29 -4.32
CA GLY A 208 6.69 26.30 -3.36
C GLY A 208 5.17 26.29 -3.11
N ASP A 209 4.39 25.54 -3.91
CA ASP A 209 2.96 25.37 -3.71
C ASP A 209 2.70 24.16 -2.81
N SER A 210 2.24 24.41 -1.59
CA SER A 210 1.89 23.35 -0.65
C SER A 210 0.74 22.48 -1.14
N ASN A 211 -0.12 22.97 -2.03
CA ASN A 211 -1.24 22.22 -2.58
C ASN A 211 -0.88 21.37 -3.80
N ALA A 212 0.34 21.49 -4.33
CA ALA A 212 0.77 20.73 -5.50
C ALA A 212 0.81 19.22 -5.16
N LEU A 213 -0.01 18.44 -5.85
CA LEU A 213 0.02 16.98 -5.80
C LEU A 213 1.12 16.45 -6.74
N PRO A 214 1.60 15.21 -6.53
CA PRO A 214 2.50 14.55 -7.46
C PRO A 214 1.87 14.41 -8.86
N SER A 215 2.70 14.40 -9.90
CA SER A 215 2.27 14.07 -11.25
C SER A 215 2.20 12.55 -11.42
N VAL A 216 1.17 12.07 -12.11
CA VAL A 216 0.98 10.65 -12.43
C VAL A 216 1.05 10.43 -13.94
N ALA A 217 1.75 9.38 -14.36
CA ALA A 217 1.81 8.93 -15.75
C ALA A 217 1.49 7.44 -15.83
N VAL A 218 0.88 7.03 -16.95
CA VAL A 218 0.69 5.62 -17.29
C VAL A 218 2.01 5.07 -17.84
N VAL A 219 2.51 3.99 -17.26
CA VAL A 219 3.71 3.28 -17.76
C VAL A 219 3.29 2.24 -18.78
N ASP A 220 2.34 1.39 -18.40
CA ASP A 220 1.78 0.33 -19.22
C ASP A 220 0.34 0.03 -18.76
N GLU A 221 -0.62 0.15 -19.69
CA GLU A 221 -2.05 -0.05 -19.45
C GLU A 221 -2.38 -1.50 -19.07
N ASN A 222 -1.57 -2.46 -19.50
CA ASN A 222 -1.77 -3.90 -19.26
C ASN A 222 -0.48 -4.54 -18.72
N PHE A 223 0.19 -3.86 -17.79
CA PHE A 223 1.44 -4.33 -17.19
C PHE A 223 1.32 -5.76 -16.66
N TRP A 224 0.23 -6.04 -15.92
CA TRP A 224 -0.27 -7.40 -15.74
C TRP A 224 -1.42 -7.61 -16.72
N ALA A 225 -1.29 -8.61 -17.58
CA ALA A 225 -2.33 -8.91 -18.57
C ALA A 225 -3.57 -9.53 -17.89
N GLU A 226 -4.68 -9.58 -18.62
CA GLU A 226 -5.87 -10.31 -18.16
C GLU A 226 -5.51 -11.77 -17.85
N GLY A 227 -6.00 -12.28 -16.72
CA GLY A 227 -5.70 -13.64 -16.26
C GLY A 227 -4.32 -13.81 -15.61
N GLU A 228 -3.52 -12.76 -15.48
CA GLU A 228 -2.28 -12.77 -14.69
C GLU A 228 -2.51 -12.32 -13.24
N ILE A 229 -1.62 -12.74 -12.34
CA ILE A 229 -1.60 -12.23 -10.96
C ILE A 229 -1.20 -10.76 -10.95
N GLY A 230 -2.06 -9.90 -10.42
CA GLY A 230 -1.81 -8.47 -10.23
C GLY A 230 -0.86 -8.17 -9.08
N TYR A 231 0.44 -8.45 -9.21
CA TYR A 231 1.43 -8.16 -8.17
C TYR A 231 1.54 -6.65 -7.88
N GLY A 232 1.51 -6.27 -6.61
CA GLY A 232 1.53 -4.89 -6.13
C GLY A 232 0.14 -4.35 -5.81
N ARG A 233 -0.93 -4.92 -6.38
CA ARG A 233 -2.32 -4.55 -6.07
C ARG A 233 -2.69 -4.89 -4.63
N TYR A 234 -2.30 -6.07 -4.14
CA TYR A 234 -2.62 -6.49 -2.78
C TYR A 234 -1.80 -5.75 -1.72
N GLY A 235 -0.64 -5.23 -2.13
CA GLY A 235 0.26 -4.43 -1.32
C GLY A 235 1.71 -4.66 -1.72
N GLY A 236 2.61 -3.91 -1.11
CA GLY A 236 4.03 -4.04 -1.35
C GLY A 236 4.85 -3.22 -0.37
N LEU A 237 6.15 -3.50 -0.35
CA LEU A 237 7.13 -2.76 0.44
C LEU A 237 8.47 -2.73 -0.28
N VAL A 238 9.29 -1.73 0.01
CA VAL A 238 10.67 -1.67 -0.46
C VAL A 238 11.60 -2.04 0.67
N GLN A 239 12.50 -2.99 0.42
CA GLN A 239 13.51 -3.41 1.38
C GLN A 239 14.75 -3.92 0.63
N ASP A 240 15.93 -3.58 1.14
CA ASP A 240 17.23 -4.06 0.61
C ASP A 240 17.41 -3.87 -0.91
N GLY A 241 16.89 -2.76 -1.46
CA GLY A 241 16.99 -2.40 -2.89
C GLY A 241 16.00 -3.11 -3.80
N TYR A 242 15.06 -3.88 -3.25
CA TYR A 242 13.99 -4.54 -3.99
C TYR A 242 12.62 -3.99 -3.60
N ALA A 243 11.74 -3.85 -4.60
CA ALA A 243 10.31 -3.76 -4.41
C ALA A 243 9.75 -5.18 -4.30
N TYR A 244 9.14 -5.51 -3.16
CA TYR A 244 8.40 -6.73 -2.92
C TYR A 244 6.91 -6.45 -3.12
N LEU A 245 6.28 -7.22 -4.00
CA LEU A 245 4.96 -6.93 -4.57
C LEU A 245 4.05 -8.12 -4.34
N TYR A 246 3.07 -7.96 -3.46
CA TYR A 246 2.09 -8.99 -3.15
C TYR A 246 0.92 -8.89 -4.14
N GLY A 247 0.48 -10.04 -4.63
CA GLY A 247 -0.70 -10.20 -5.46
C GLY A 247 -1.59 -11.30 -4.89
N GLN A 248 -2.77 -11.49 -5.48
CA GLN A 248 -3.66 -12.60 -5.13
C GLN A 248 -3.84 -13.52 -6.34
N THR A 249 -3.88 -14.82 -6.09
CA THR A 249 -4.33 -15.83 -7.05
C THR A 249 -5.82 -15.65 -7.35
N ASP A 250 -6.40 -16.57 -8.13
CA ASP A 250 -7.77 -16.44 -8.63
C ASP A 250 -8.80 -16.11 -7.52
N PRO A 251 -9.89 -15.39 -7.84
CA PRO A 251 -10.86 -14.91 -6.86
C PRO A 251 -11.53 -15.97 -5.98
N ASP A 252 -11.49 -17.26 -6.35
CA ASP A 252 -12.08 -18.33 -5.53
C ASP A 252 -11.14 -18.75 -4.40
N ASN A 253 -9.82 -18.72 -4.65
CA ASN A 253 -8.80 -19.12 -3.68
C ASN A 253 -8.24 -17.92 -2.90
N LYS A 254 -8.04 -16.78 -3.59
CA LYS A 254 -7.46 -15.53 -3.03
C LYS A 254 -6.17 -15.75 -2.25
N GLY A 255 -5.37 -16.73 -2.64
CA GLY A 255 -4.08 -17.02 -2.04
C GLY A 255 -3.08 -15.92 -2.35
N THR A 256 -2.25 -15.53 -1.39
CA THR A 256 -1.26 -14.48 -1.59
C THR A 256 -0.04 -15.01 -2.33
N ALA A 257 0.36 -14.35 -3.42
CA ALA A 257 1.58 -14.63 -4.16
C ALA A 257 2.53 -13.43 -4.07
N LEU A 258 3.83 -13.66 -4.31
CA LEU A 258 4.86 -12.61 -4.22
C LEU A 258 5.74 -12.54 -5.47
N ALA A 259 5.96 -11.33 -5.94
CA ALA A 259 7.02 -10.99 -6.88
C ALA A 259 8.01 -10.01 -6.24
N ARG A 260 9.22 -9.92 -6.80
CA ARG A 260 10.17 -8.85 -6.50
C ARG A 260 10.85 -8.33 -7.75
N VAL A 261 11.27 -7.08 -7.70
CA VAL A 261 12.04 -6.42 -8.76
C VAL A 261 13.01 -5.41 -8.14
N PRO A 262 14.23 -5.19 -8.69
CA PRO A 262 15.06 -4.07 -8.28
C PRO A 262 14.30 -2.75 -8.41
N VAL A 263 14.45 -1.85 -7.44
CA VAL A 263 13.69 -0.58 -7.38
C VAL A 263 13.92 0.34 -8.59
N ASP A 264 15.04 0.21 -9.29
CA ASP A 264 15.40 0.92 -10.51
C ASP A 264 14.89 0.24 -11.79
N ARG A 265 14.20 -0.90 -11.67
CA ARG A 265 13.72 -1.75 -12.78
C ARG A 265 12.22 -2.04 -12.74
N VAL A 266 11.45 -1.32 -11.91
CA VAL A 266 10.00 -1.54 -11.74
C VAL A 266 9.22 -1.47 -13.06
N GLU A 267 9.62 -0.58 -13.97
CA GLU A 267 8.95 -0.46 -15.27
C GLU A 267 9.30 -1.60 -16.24
N ASN A 268 10.28 -2.46 -15.93
CA ASN A 268 10.72 -3.56 -16.79
C ASN A 268 10.23 -4.91 -16.27
N LYS A 269 9.10 -5.39 -16.81
CA LYS A 269 8.48 -6.68 -16.46
C LYS A 269 9.45 -7.87 -16.58
N SER A 270 10.43 -7.85 -17.49
CA SER A 270 11.37 -8.98 -17.66
C SER A 270 12.38 -9.15 -16.51
N GLU A 271 12.51 -8.16 -15.63
CA GLU A 271 13.41 -8.20 -14.47
C GLU A 271 12.73 -8.78 -13.22
N TYR A 272 11.43 -9.03 -13.29
CA TYR A 272 10.66 -9.54 -12.17
C TYR A 272 11.04 -10.98 -11.86
N ARG A 273 11.05 -11.29 -10.56
CA ARG A 273 11.22 -12.64 -10.04
C ARG A 273 10.03 -13.00 -9.17
N TYR A 274 9.54 -14.21 -9.31
CA TYR A 274 8.34 -14.72 -8.64
C TYR A 274 8.74 -15.79 -7.63
N PHE A 275 8.10 -15.78 -6.47
CA PHE A 275 8.34 -16.78 -5.44
C PHE A 275 7.38 -17.96 -5.63
N VAL A 276 7.91 -19.13 -6.00
CA VAL A 276 7.15 -20.36 -6.30
C VAL A 276 7.87 -21.54 -5.67
N SER A 277 7.13 -22.39 -4.95
CA SER A 277 7.65 -23.61 -4.29
C SER A 277 8.90 -23.37 -3.42
N GLY A 278 9.00 -22.22 -2.75
CA GLY A 278 10.14 -21.89 -1.89
C GLY A 278 11.36 -21.31 -2.61
N ALA A 279 11.27 -21.00 -3.91
CA ALA A 279 12.37 -20.47 -4.71
C ALA A 279 11.96 -19.28 -5.59
N TRP A 280 12.93 -18.43 -5.92
CA TRP A 280 12.74 -17.34 -6.87
C TRP A 280 12.96 -17.81 -8.31
N THR A 281 12.01 -17.54 -9.21
CA THR A 281 12.06 -17.88 -10.65
C THR A 281 11.78 -16.66 -11.53
N ASP A 282 12.19 -16.65 -12.80
CA ASP A 282 11.72 -15.65 -13.81
C ASP A 282 10.41 -16.03 -14.48
N GLN A 283 9.93 -17.27 -14.28
CA GLN A 283 8.68 -17.70 -14.87
C GLN A 283 7.52 -17.25 -13.99
N GLN A 284 6.69 -16.37 -14.52
CA GLN A 284 5.47 -15.95 -13.85
C GLN A 284 4.53 -17.15 -13.70
N PRO A 285 4.07 -17.48 -12.48
CA PRO A 285 3.12 -18.56 -12.29
C PRO A 285 1.76 -18.21 -12.87
N ALA A 286 0.99 -19.23 -13.24
CA ALA A 286 -0.41 -19.05 -13.62
C ALA A 286 -1.21 -18.53 -12.42
N ILE A 287 -2.29 -17.77 -12.67
CA ILE A 287 -3.15 -17.25 -11.60
C ILE A 287 -3.80 -18.34 -10.73
N THR A 288 -3.89 -19.57 -11.24
CA THR A 288 -4.42 -20.75 -10.53
C THR A 288 -3.33 -21.62 -9.89
N ASP A 289 -2.06 -21.22 -9.95
CA ASP A 289 -0.95 -22.01 -9.43
C ASP A 289 -0.90 -21.96 -7.90
N SER A 290 -1.21 -23.10 -7.26
CA SER A 290 -1.17 -23.22 -5.81
C SER A 290 0.23 -23.15 -5.22
N ASP A 291 1.26 -23.47 -6.01
CA ASP A 291 2.65 -23.49 -5.54
C ASP A 291 3.24 -22.09 -5.40
N ALA A 292 2.57 -21.08 -5.97
CA ALA A 292 2.88 -19.66 -5.79
C ALA A 292 2.32 -19.07 -4.49
N ILE A 293 1.45 -19.81 -3.78
CA ILE A 293 0.76 -19.31 -2.60
C ILE A 293 1.68 -19.34 -1.38
N ILE A 294 1.85 -18.17 -0.76
CA ILE A 294 2.52 -18.01 0.53
C ILE A 294 1.46 -18.11 1.63
N SER A 295 1.48 -19.21 2.35
CA SER A 295 0.60 -19.44 3.50
C SER A 295 0.68 -18.29 4.49
N ASN A 296 -0.50 -17.85 4.96
CA ASN A 296 -0.67 -16.81 5.98
C ASN A 296 -0.14 -15.42 5.66
N ALA A 297 0.31 -15.14 4.43
CA ALA A 297 0.71 -13.79 4.02
C ALA A 297 -0.52 -12.91 3.82
N GLY A 298 -1.08 -12.39 4.91
CA GLY A 298 -2.35 -11.67 4.93
C GLY A 298 -3.56 -12.59 5.13
N ALA A 299 -4.76 -12.02 5.05
CA ALA A 299 -6.02 -12.71 5.35
C ALA A 299 -7.09 -12.60 4.24
N GLY A 300 -6.68 -12.33 3.00
CA GLY A 300 -7.55 -12.33 1.81
C GLY A 300 -8.30 -11.02 1.55
N GLY A 301 -8.52 -10.20 2.58
CA GLY A 301 -9.02 -8.82 2.44
C GLY A 301 -7.88 -7.80 2.33
N GLN A 302 -8.22 -6.53 2.10
CA GLN A 302 -7.26 -5.44 1.91
C GLN A 302 -6.41 -5.21 3.18
N GLY A 303 -5.15 -4.79 3.01
CA GLY A 303 -4.28 -4.45 4.13
C GLY A 303 -2.98 -3.79 3.70
N THR A 304 -2.09 -3.57 4.65
CA THR A 304 -0.78 -2.96 4.41
C THR A 304 0.32 -3.92 4.82
N PHE A 305 1.27 -4.17 3.91
CA PHE A 305 2.53 -4.82 4.21
C PHE A 305 3.61 -3.78 4.54
N TYR A 306 4.41 -4.01 5.57
CA TYR A 306 5.53 -3.14 5.92
C TYR A 306 6.60 -3.90 6.71
N TYR A 307 7.79 -3.30 6.81
CA TYR A 307 8.83 -3.77 7.71
C TYR A 307 8.84 -2.92 8.98
N SER A 308 8.79 -3.55 10.14
CA SER A 308 8.95 -2.87 11.44
C SER A 308 10.40 -2.95 11.88
N GLU A 309 11.05 -1.80 12.04
CA GLU A 309 12.42 -1.76 12.58
C GLU A 309 12.46 -2.18 14.05
N HIS A 310 11.42 -1.82 14.81
CA HIS A 310 11.29 -2.20 16.22
C HIS A 310 11.32 -3.73 16.41
N PHE A 311 10.48 -4.45 15.65
CA PHE A 311 10.36 -5.90 15.73
C PHE A 311 11.37 -6.65 14.84
N GLN A 312 12.07 -5.94 13.96
CA GLN A 312 12.93 -6.50 12.90
C GLN A 312 12.22 -7.57 12.05
N SER A 313 10.92 -7.34 11.80
CA SER A 313 9.99 -8.29 11.22
C SER A 313 9.10 -7.63 10.17
N TYR A 314 8.74 -8.39 9.14
CA TYR A 314 7.72 -8.02 8.18
C TYR A 314 6.35 -8.22 8.81
N ILE A 315 5.46 -7.28 8.59
CA ILE A 315 4.14 -7.26 9.20
C ILE A 315 3.12 -6.99 8.09
N TRP A 316 2.00 -7.69 8.17
CA TRP A 316 0.78 -7.32 7.47
C TRP A 316 -0.30 -7.03 8.51
N ILE A 317 -1.01 -5.91 8.32
CA ILE A 317 -2.20 -5.57 9.07
C ILE A 317 -3.30 -5.21 8.10
N GLY A 318 -4.49 -5.79 8.25
CA GLY A 318 -5.60 -5.54 7.34
C GLY A 318 -6.88 -6.27 7.71
N GLN A 319 -7.80 -6.29 6.76
CA GLN A 319 -9.11 -6.93 6.87
C GLN A 319 -9.06 -8.40 6.45
N GLY A 320 -9.85 -9.23 7.12
CA GLY A 320 -10.22 -10.56 6.60
C GLY A 320 -11.27 -10.48 5.48
N ASN A 321 -11.93 -11.59 5.18
CA ASN A 321 -12.94 -11.68 4.10
C ASN A 321 -14.36 -11.18 4.48
N TYR A 322 -14.49 -10.18 5.37
CA TYR A 322 -15.78 -9.70 5.87
C TYR A 322 -15.83 -8.17 6.01
N ASN A 323 -16.98 -7.54 5.78
CA ASN A 323 -17.19 -6.09 5.84
C ASN A 323 -17.42 -5.58 7.28
N HIS A 324 -16.42 -5.79 8.13
CA HIS A 324 -16.38 -5.24 9.48
C HIS A 324 -15.02 -4.61 9.75
N ALA A 325 -14.99 -3.61 10.63
CA ALA A 325 -13.77 -2.96 11.12
C ALA A 325 -12.95 -3.86 12.09
N ASN A 326 -12.72 -5.14 11.76
CA ASN A 326 -11.85 -6.05 12.51
C ASN A 326 -10.48 -6.17 11.82
N PHE A 327 -9.44 -5.65 12.46
CA PHE A 327 -8.06 -5.69 12.01
C PHE A 327 -7.40 -6.99 12.45
N LEU A 328 -6.85 -7.73 11.49
CA LEU A 328 -6.00 -8.88 11.68
C LEU A 328 -4.53 -8.48 11.51
N ILE A 329 -3.63 -9.19 12.18
CA ILE A 329 -2.18 -9.04 12.05
C ILE A 329 -1.51 -10.39 11.79
N THR A 330 -0.49 -10.40 10.95
CA THR A 330 0.47 -11.50 10.78
C THR A 330 1.88 -10.94 10.63
N THR A 331 2.89 -11.76 10.92
CA THR A 331 4.29 -11.39 10.87
C THR A 331 5.15 -12.46 10.20
N ALA A 332 6.29 -12.05 9.69
CA ALA A 332 7.29 -12.94 9.09
C ALA A 332 8.73 -12.43 9.30
N PRO A 333 9.73 -13.34 9.26
CA PRO A 333 11.14 -12.95 9.30
C PRO A 333 11.69 -12.46 7.95
N ALA A 334 11.05 -12.84 6.84
CA ALA A 334 11.36 -12.46 5.46
C ALA A 334 10.07 -12.13 4.68
N PRO A 335 10.12 -11.38 3.55
CA PRO A 335 8.93 -11.04 2.76
C PRO A 335 8.16 -12.28 2.28
N GLU A 336 8.89 -13.34 1.92
CA GLU A 336 8.34 -14.64 1.49
C GLU A 336 7.85 -15.53 2.65
N GLY A 337 8.06 -15.12 3.91
CA GLY A 337 7.68 -15.88 5.08
C GLY A 337 8.84 -16.62 5.78
N PRO A 338 8.54 -17.66 6.58
CA PRO A 338 7.19 -18.14 6.88
C PRO A 338 6.36 -17.08 7.63
N TRP A 339 5.14 -16.85 7.17
CA TRP A 339 4.19 -15.99 7.86
C TRP A 339 3.43 -16.79 8.92
N ILE A 340 3.27 -16.22 10.12
CA ILE A 340 2.47 -16.85 11.17
C ILE A 340 0.97 -16.75 10.85
N GLU A 341 0.15 -17.64 11.42
CA GLU A 341 -1.30 -17.55 11.26
C GLU A 341 -1.83 -16.16 11.69
N PRO A 342 -2.65 -15.48 10.86
CA PRO A 342 -3.22 -14.19 11.22
C PRO A 342 -4.09 -14.27 12.46
N TYR A 343 -4.05 -13.25 13.31
CA TYR A 343 -4.86 -13.17 14.52
C TYR A 343 -5.42 -11.77 14.74
N ASP A 344 -6.47 -11.66 15.57
CA ASP A 344 -7.13 -10.39 15.87
C ASP A 344 -6.17 -9.41 16.56
N LEU A 345 -6.09 -8.20 16.01
CA LEU A 345 -5.29 -7.10 16.56
C LEU A 345 -6.18 -6.06 17.26
N TYR A 346 -7.20 -5.57 16.55
CA TYR A 346 -8.02 -4.45 16.99
C TYR A 346 -9.38 -4.46 16.28
N GLN A 347 -10.44 -4.06 16.98
CA GLN A 347 -11.76 -3.86 16.38
C GLN A 347 -12.19 -2.40 16.51
N GLY A 348 -12.35 -1.75 15.36
CA GLY A 348 -12.93 -0.42 15.22
C GLY A 348 -14.45 -0.43 15.20
N ALA A 349 -15.05 0.76 15.29
CA ALA A 349 -16.48 0.93 15.11
C ALA A 349 -16.85 0.85 13.62
N ASN A 350 -18.00 0.23 13.31
CA ASN A 350 -18.61 0.32 12.00
C ASN A 350 -19.46 1.60 11.89
N GLY A 351 -19.73 2.06 10.67
CA GLY A 351 -20.88 2.89 10.37
C GLY A 351 -22.18 2.08 10.37
N ASP A 352 -23.28 2.71 9.95
CA ASP A 352 -24.63 2.13 10.00
C ASP A 352 -25.20 1.78 8.61
N ASN A 353 -24.41 1.91 7.53
CA ASN A 353 -24.86 1.53 6.20
C ASN A 353 -25.02 0.00 6.07
N GLY A 354 -26.15 -0.43 5.51
CA GLY A 354 -26.46 -1.85 5.33
C GLY A 354 -25.61 -2.58 4.27
N ILE A 355 -24.88 -1.86 3.41
CA ILE A 355 -24.00 -2.43 2.38
C ILE A 355 -22.64 -2.81 2.99
N ALA A 356 -22.03 -1.90 3.73
CA ALA A 356 -20.78 -2.15 4.44
C ALA A 356 -20.72 -1.29 5.71
N GLY A 357 -20.44 -1.94 6.86
CA GLY A 357 -20.25 -1.22 8.11
C GLY A 357 -18.86 -0.58 8.22
N GLY A 358 -17.81 -1.35 7.93
CA GLY A 358 -16.43 -0.87 7.94
C GLY A 358 -15.55 -1.68 7.00
N TYR A 359 -14.71 -1.01 6.22
CA TYR A 359 -13.87 -1.63 5.19
C TYR A 359 -12.65 -0.80 4.85
N THR A 360 -11.75 -1.36 4.04
CA THR A 360 -10.44 -0.76 3.72
C THR A 360 -9.63 -0.45 4.97
N LEU A 361 -9.37 -1.52 5.73
CA LEU A 361 -8.57 -1.46 6.94
C LEU A 361 -7.10 -1.37 6.55
N THR A 362 -6.47 -0.25 6.85
CA THR A 362 -5.09 0.05 6.48
C THR A 362 -4.26 0.34 7.72
N ALA A 363 -3.04 -0.19 7.74
CA ALA A 363 -1.99 0.31 8.61
C ALA A 363 -1.20 1.41 7.88
N ASN A 364 -0.75 2.41 8.61
CA ASN A 364 -0.13 3.61 8.09
C ASN A 364 1.25 3.83 8.73
N PRO A 365 2.26 3.00 8.41
CA PRO A 365 3.63 3.20 8.91
C PRO A 365 4.21 4.54 8.46
N ALA A 366 3.71 5.07 7.34
CA ALA A 366 4.04 6.41 6.83
C ALA A 366 3.77 7.54 7.82
N LEU A 367 2.81 7.37 8.74
CA LEU A 367 2.44 8.36 9.74
C LEU A 367 3.27 8.29 11.02
N LEU A 368 4.13 7.27 11.15
CA LEU A 368 5.07 7.21 12.26
C LEU A 368 6.07 8.38 12.15
N LYS A 369 6.37 8.94 13.31
CA LYS A 369 7.42 9.94 13.48
C LYS A 369 8.77 9.28 13.19
N ASP A 370 8.96 8.06 13.67
CA ASP A 370 10.18 7.27 13.51
C ASP A 370 9.83 5.81 13.13
N PRO A 371 10.47 5.20 12.11
CA PRO A 371 10.19 3.81 11.71
C PRO A 371 10.50 2.76 12.79
N SER A 372 11.25 3.14 13.83
CA SER A 372 11.59 2.30 14.99
C SER A 372 10.59 2.40 16.16
N GLU A 373 9.51 3.18 16.00
CA GLU A 373 8.46 3.27 17.01
C GLU A 373 7.80 1.91 17.27
N ASN A 374 7.56 1.63 18.56
CA ASN A 374 6.78 0.47 18.99
C ASN A 374 5.27 0.73 18.89
N ALA A 375 4.82 1.20 17.71
CA ALA A 375 3.46 1.61 17.47
C ALA A 375 3.09 1.56 15.98
N ILE A 376 1.81 1.74 15.69
CA ILE A 376 1.28 1.88 14.34
C ILE A 376 0.03 2.74 14.34
N TYR A 377 -0.20 3.47 13.24
CA TYR A 377 -1.47 4.13 12.98
C TYR A 377 -2.37 3.21 12.15
N LEU A 378 -3.62 3.04 12.55
CA LEU A 378 -4.64 2.29 11.82
C LEU A 378 -5.75 3.24 11.36
N SER A 379 -6.27 3.01 10.16
CA SER A 379 -7.45 3.69 9.63
C SER A 379 -8.35 2.74 8.86
N TRP A 380 -9.64 3.09 8.77
CA TRP A 380 -10.61 2.36 7.96
C TRP A 380 -11.70 3.31 7.47
N THR A 381 -12.46 2.88 6.47
CA THR A 381 -13.65 3.61 6.01
C THR A 381 -14.86 3.15 6.81
N GLN A 382 -15.56 4.10 7.43
CA GLN A 382 -16.92 3.93 7.93
C GLN A 382 -17.87 4.50 6.89
N GLN A 383 -18.84 3.69 6.46
CA GLN A 383 -19.92 4.15 5.61
C GLN A 383 -21.20 4.28 6.43
N PHE A 384 -21.80 5.45 6.34
CA PHE A 384 -23.05 5.75 7.02
C PHE A 384 -24.22 5.79 6.03
N ASP A 385 -25.43 5.58 6.54
CA ASP A 385 -26.65 5.73 5.77
C ASP A 385 -26.89 7.20 5.43
N GLY A 386 -27.41 7.48 4.23
CA GLY A 386 -27.69 8.85 3.78
C GLY A 386 -28.68 9.61 4.68
N ASN A 387 -29.52 8.89 5.44
CA ASN A 387 -30.46 9.48 6.38
C ASN A 387 -29.85 9.77 7.76
N THR A 388 -28.65 9.25 8.06
CA THR A 388 -27.95 9.49 9.34
C THR A 388 -26.78 10.44 9.14
N TYR A 389 -25.83 10.06 8.30
CA TYR A 389 -24.68 10.87 7.93
C TYR A 389 -24.29 10.51 6.50
N GLY A 390 -24.62 11.35 5.52
CA GLY A 390 -24.38 11.06 4.10
C GLY A 390 -22.92 11.18 3.68
N ALA A 391 -21.98 10.58 4.40
CA ALA A 391 -20.56 10.62 4.09
C ALA A 391 -19.80 9.38 4.58
N TYR A 392 -18.69 9.12 3.92
CA TYR A 392 -17.59 8.30 4.43
C TYR A 392 -16.81 9.06 5.50
N VAL A 393 -16.47 8.36 6.58
CA VAL A 393 -15.58 8.86 7.64
C VAL A 393 -14.38 7.92 7.73
N THR A 394 -13.18 8.48 7.92
CA THR A 394 -11.95 7.71 8.09
C THR A 394 -11.37 7.91 9.49
N PRO A 395 -11.77 7.11 10.50
CA PRO A 395 -11.17 7.19 11.83
C PRO A 395 -9.68 6.86 11.79
N LEU A 396 -8.91 7.49 12.67
CA LEU A 396 -7.49 7.24 12.91
C LEU A 396 -7.28 6.78 14.34
N VAL A 397 -6.62 5.64 14.51
CA VAL A 397 -6.24 5.07 15.80
C VAL A 397 -4.72 5.02 15.87
N TYR A 398 -4.15 5.42 17.01
CA TYR A 398 -2.75 5.15 17.33
C TYR A 398 -2.68 3.98 18.29
N LEU A 399 -2.01 2.91 17.86
CA LEU A 399 -1.90 1.65 18.57
C LEU A 399 -0.44 1.45 18.98
N GLN A 400 -0.19 1.39 20.30
CA GLN A 400 1.13 1.04 20.85
C GLN A 400 1.17 -0.46 21.16
N PHE A 401 2.31 -1.11 20.94
CA PHE A 401 2.50 -2.53 21.30
C PHE A 401 3.23 -2.70 22.65
N GLN A 402 3.17 -3.91 23.21
CA GLN A 402 3.78 -4.31 24.49
C GLN A 402 5.30 -4.48 24.44
#